data_AF-A0A938F045-F1
#
_entry.id   AF-A0A938F045-F1
#
_cell.length_a   1.000
_cell.length_b   1.000
_cell.length_c   1.000
_cell.angle_alpha   90.00
_cell.angle_beta   90.00
_cell.angle_gamma   90.00
#
_symmetry.space_group_name_H-M   'P 1'
#
loop_
_entity.id
_entity.type
_entity.pdbx_description
1 polymer ?
#
loop_
_entity_poly.entity_id
_entity_poly.type
_entity_poly.pdbx_seq_one_letter_code
_entity_poly.pdbx_strand_id
1 'polypeptide(L)'
;MAGTKKTTKEILQENLKNEKPHSLYNAESVKKIKNDYDLFKKNYLEKKGGEWQTVPHTILGSEIPRDMLYAPVHAPELDYDFDLGYPGSEPCTRGIHPNMYRGKKFTIRQINGYGGPEDTNQRLKYMLEHGATGLSVIHDLPTTQMYDSDDPISKGQVGMSGVAIDYADDMEILF
;
A
#
# COMPACT_ATOMS: atom_id res chain seq x y z
N MET A 1 39.03 22.63 -3.21
CA MET A 1 38.53 21.62 -4.18
C MET A 1 37.21 21.11 -3.64
N ALA A 2 36.09 21.52 -4.25
CA ALA A 2 34.77 21.04 -3.83
C ALA A 2 34.66 19.57 -4.25
N GLY A 3 34.62 18.66 -3.28
CA GLY A 3 34.40 17.24 -3.54
C GLY A 3 33.10 17.06 -4.33
N THR A 4 33.16 16.27 -5.39
CA THR A 4 32.04 15.98 -6.28
C THR A 4 30.87 15.45 -5.44
N LYS A 5 29.79 16.23 -5.31
CA LYS A 5 28.61 15.82 -4.55
C LYS A 5 27.94 14.67 -5.29
N LYS A 6 27.99 13.47 -4.72
CA LYS A 6 27.25 12.30 -5.22
C LYS A 6 25.76 12.50 -5.00
N THR A 7 24.96 12.04 -5.95
CA THR A 7 23.50 11.96 -5.85
C THR A 7 23.10 10.83 -4.90
N THR A 8 21.89 10.89 -4.34
CA THR A 8 21.32 9.82 -3.50
C THR A 8 21.32 8.47 -4.22
N LYS A 9 21.10 8.47 -5.54
CA LYS A 9 21.13 7.27 -6.37
C LYS A 9 22.55 6.67 -6.44
N GLU A 10 23.57 7.49 -6.61
CA GLU A 10 24.97 7.03 -6.66
C GLU A 10 25.43 6.50 -5.30
N ILE A 11 25.05 7.16 -4.20
CA ILE A 11 25.33 6.68 -2.84
C ILE A 11 24.64 5.33 -2.60
N LEU A 12 23.37 5.19 -3.00
CA LEU A 12 22.63 3.93 -2.87
C LEU A 12 23.28 2.81 -3.69
N GLN A 13 23.63 3.08 -4.96
CA GLN A 13 24.28 2.08 -5.82
C GLN A 13 25.66 1.66 -5.31
N GLU A 14 26.42 2.55 -4.67
CA GLU A 14 27.68 2.21 -4.04
C GLU A 14 27.50 1.34 -2.79
N ASN A 15 26.50 1.65 -1.96
CA ASN A 15 26.19 0.85 -0.78
C ASN A 15 25.70 -0.56 -1.18
N LEU A 16 24.83 -0.64 -2.19
CA LEU A 16 24.29 -1.91 -2.71
C LEU A 16 25.34 -2.80 -3.37
N LYS A 17 26.41 -2.24 -3.92
CA LYS A 17 27.49 -3.02 -4.57
C LYS A 17 28.33 -3.85 -3.61
N ASN A 18 28.28 -3.57 -2.30
CA ASN A 18 29.19 -4.16 -1.32
C ASN A 18 28.66 -5.44 -0.67
N GLU A 19 27.39 -5.81 -0.91
CA GLU A 19 26.78 -7.01 -0.32
C GLU A 19 26.53 -8.04 -1.42
N LYS A 20 27.11 -9.23 -1.26
CA LYS A 20 26.77 -10.36 -2.12
C LYS A 20 25.51 -11.00 -1.56
N PRO A 21 24.40 -11.05 -2.32
CA PRO A 21 23.18 -11.67 -1.83
C PRO A 21 23.42 -13.16 -1.57
N HIS A 22 23.01 -13.61 -0.39
CA HIS A 22 23.00 -14.99 0.04
C HIS A 22 21.59 -15.54 -0.18
N SER A 23 21.43 -16.37 -1.22
CA SER A 23 20.14 -17.03 -1.50
C SER A 23 19.64 -17.82 -0.28
N LEU A 24 18.37 -17.62 0.05
CA LEU A 24 17.64 -18.34 1.09
C LEU A 24 17.55 -19.84 0.77
N TYR A 25 17.51 -20.20 -0.52
CA TYR A 25 17.32 -21.58 -0.93
C TYR A 25 18.64 -22.27 -1.26
N ASN A 26 18.79 -23.50 -0.76
CA ASN A 26 19.90 -24.34 -1.18
C ASN A 26 19.81 -24.63 -2.69
N ALA A 27 20.90 -24.39 -3.42
CA ALA A 27 20.95 -24.51 -4.87
C ALA A 27 20.62 -25.92 -5.41
N GLU A 28 21.05 -26.97 -4.71
CA GLU A 28 20.76 -28.36 -5.11
C GLU A 28 19.26 -28.67 -4.95
N SER A 29 18.67 -28.21 -3.84
CA SER A 29 17.23 -28.32 -3.60
C SER A 29 16.43 -27.58 -4.66
N VAL A 30 16.81 -26.34 -5.01
CA VAL A 30 16.15 -25.58 -6.09
C VAL A 30 16.25 -26.32 -7.41
N LYS A 31 17.41 -26.88 -7.75
CA LYS A 31 17.60 -27.67 -8.97
C LYS A 31 16.72 -28.92 -9.01
N LYS A 32 16.61 -29.64 -7.89
CA LYS A 32 15.71 -30.79 -7.76
C LYS A 32 14.26 -30.37 -7.94
N ILE A 33 13.81 -29.34 -7.22
CA ILE A 33 12.45 -28.80 -7.30
C ILE A 33 12.15 -28.35 -8.73
N LYS A 34 13.11 -27.76 -9.43
CA LYS A 34 12.94 -27.34 -10.84
C LYS A 34 12.65 -28.52 -11.74
N ASN A 35 13.42 -29.60 -11.64
CA ASN A 35 13.18 -30.80 -12.44
C ASN A 35 11.81 -31.41 -12.14
N ASP A 36 11.45 -31.52 -10.86
CA ASP A 36 10.15 -32.06 -10.42
C ASP A 36 8.99 -31.16 -10.89
N TYR A 37 9.17 -29.83 -10.82
CA TYR A 37 8.20 -28.83 -11.26
C TYR A 37 8.00 -28.86 -12.77
N ASP A 38 9.07 -28.95 -13.56
CA ASP A 38 9.01 -29.03 -15.03
C ASP A 38 8.32 -30.33 -15.47
N LEU A 39 8.61 -31.45 -14.80
CA LEU A 39 7.93 -32.73 -15.04
C LEU A 39 6.44 -32.66 -14.69
N PHE A 40 6.11 -32.08 -13.53
CA PHE A 40 4.72 -31.86 -13.11
C PHE A 40 3.97 -31.00 -14.13
N LYS A 41 4.57 -29.87 -14.53
CA LYS A 41 4.03 -28.94 -15.52
C LYS A 41 3.75 -29.63 -16.84
N LYS A 42 4.72 -30.39 -17.36
CA LYS A 42 4.56 -31.17 -18.59
C LYS A 42 3.41 -32.16 -18.48
N ASN A 43 3.39 -32.98 -17.43
CA ASN A 43 2.34 -33.98 -17.22
C ASN A 43 0.94 -33.37 -17.09
N TYR A 44 0.84 -32.20 -16.47
CA TYR A 44 -0.43 -31.48 -16.34
C TYR A 44 -0.94 -30.97 -17.69
N LEU A 45 -0.07 -30.28 -18.45
CA LEU A 45 -0.42 -29.75 -19.77
C LEU A 45 -0.78 -30.87 -20.77
N GLU A 46 -0.07 -31.99 -20.74
CA GLU A 46 -0.37 -33.17 -21.58
C GLU A 46 -1.74 -33.79 -21.26
N LYS A 47 -2.15 -33.81 -19.98
CA LYS A 47 -3.42 -34.43 -19.56
C LYS A 47 -4.64 -33.54 -19.73
N LYS A 48 -4.49 -32.23 -19.51
CA LYS A 48 -5.62 -31.28 -19.44
C LYS A 48 -5.77 -30.42 -20.70
N GLY A 49 -4.71 -30.24 -21.49
CA GLY A 49 -4.65 -29.25 -22.57
C GLY A 49 -4.68 -27.80 -22.05
N GLY A 50 -4.13 -26.86 -22.82
CA GLY A 50 -4.11 -25.42 -22.49
C GLY A 50 -2.71 -24.85 -22.20
N GLU A 51 -2.66 -23.61 -21.70
CA GLU A 51 -1.42 -22.89 -21.37
C GLU A 51 -1.06 -23.00 -19.88
N TRP A 52 0.22 -22.88 -19.54
CA TRP A 52 0.64 -22.88 -18.12
C TRP A 52 0.32 -21.57 -17.39
N GLN A 53 0.19 -20.50 -18.15
CA GLN A 53 -0.15 -19.16 -17.67
C GLN A 53 -1.64 -18.95 -17.82
N THR A 54 -2.43 -19.83 -17.19
CA THR A 54 -3.89 -19.84 -17.29
C THR A 54 -4.51 -19.23 -16.04
N VAL A 55 -4.15 -17.99 -15.75
CA VAL A 55 -5.13 -17.17 -15.05
C VAL A 55 -6.09 -16.70 -16.14
N PRO A 56 -7.42 -16.96 -16.05
CA PRO A 56 -8.37 -16.21 -16.88
C PRO A 56 -8.02 -14.74 -16.72
N HIS A 57 -8.07 -13.93 -17.79
CA HIS A 57 -7.73 -12.51 -17.77
C HIS A 57 -8.48 -11.80 -16.63
N THR A 58 -7.93 -11.88 -15.44
CA THR A 58 -8.39 -11.24 -14.24
C THR A 58 -7.61 -9.97 -14.36
N ILE A 59 -8.27 -8.94 -14.86
CA ILE A 59 -7.70 -7.61 -14.99
C ILE A 59 -7.36 -7.15 -13.57
N LEU A 60 -6.21 -7.57 -13.08
CA LEU A 60 -5.46 -6.82 -12.12
C LEU A 60 -4.84 -5.71 -12.95
N GLY A 61 -5.08 -4.45 -12.59
CA GLY A 61 -4.62 -3.29 -13.38
C GLY A 61 -3.11 -3.20 -13.61
N SER A 62 -2.31 -4.18 -13.16
CA SER A 62 -0.87 -4.27 -13.36
C SER A 62 -0.42 -5.05 -14.59
N GLU A 63 -1.30 -5.83 -15.24
CA GLU A 63 -0.98 -6.67 -16.42
C GLU A 63 0.13 -7.73 -16.22
N ILE A 64 0.65 -7.90 -15.00
CA ILE A 64 1.67 -8.88 -14.66
C ILE A 64 1.12 -10.32 -14.89
N PRO A 65 1.76 -11.11 -15.77
CA PRO A 65 1.39 -12.50 -15.98
C PRO A 65 1.52 -13.32 -14.69
N ARG A 66 0.61 -14.27 -14.51
CA ARG A 66 0.60 -15.15 -13.35
C ARG A 66 0.67 -16.60 -13.77
N ASP A 67 1.59 -17.33 -13.15
CA ASP A 67 1.69 -18.77 -13.33
C ASP A 67 0.60 -19.47 -12.48
N MET A 68 0.16 -20.67 -12.90
CA MET A 68 -0.83 -21.45 -12.14
C MET A 68 -0.37 -21.83 -10.73
N LEU A 69 0.94 -21.91 -10.51
CA LEU A 69 1.55 -22.31 -9.27
C LEU A 69 2.90 -21.62 -9.12
N TYR A 70 3.18 -21.13 -7.92
CA TYR A 70 4.50 -20.64 -7.54
C TYR A 70 5.18 -21.63 -6.61
N ALA A 71 6.49 -21.70 -6.72
CA ALA A 71 7.39 -22.61 -6.01
C ALA A 71 8.75 -21.93 -5.85
N PRO A 72 9.67 -22.43 -4.99
CA PRO A 72 10.99 -21.80 -4.76
C PRO A 72 11.78 -21.48 -6.03
N VAL A 73 11.56 -22.22 -7.12
CA VAL A 73 12.18 -21.99 -8.44
C VAL A 73 11.79 -20.66 -9.11
N HIS A 74 10.75 -19.98 -8.64
CA HIS A 74 10.31 -18.67 -9.14
C HIS A 74 10.99 -17.50 -8.42
N ALA A 75 11.68 -17.78 -7.30
CA ALA A 75 12.49 -16.80 -6.59
C ALA A 75 13.78 -17.47 -6.08
N PRO A 76 14.60 -18.07 -6.97
CA PRO A 76 15.76 -18.87 -6.57
C PRO A 76 16.90 -18.04 -5.97
N GLU A 77 16.90 -16.72 -6.23
CA GLU A 77 17.90 -15.77 -5.76
C GLU A 77 17.42 -14.96 -4.55
N LEU A 78 16.22 -15.23 -4.03
CA LEU A 78 15.64 -14.52 -2.89
C LEU A 78 16.61 -14.54 -1.71
N ASP A 79 17.05 -13.38 -1.26
CA ASP A 79 17.88 -13.20 -0.09
C ASP A 79 16.99 -12.85 1.11
N TYR A 80 17.14 -13.57 2.22
CA TYR A 80 16.30 -13.31 3.38
C TYR A 80 16.58 -11.95 4.01
N ASP A 81 17.84 -11.60 4.25
CA ASP A 81 18.20 -10.41 5.00
C ASP A 81 18.02 -9.16 4.13
N PHE A 82 18.32 -9.26 2.84
CA PHE A 82 18.26 -8.15 1.90
C PHE A 82 16.86 -7.90 1.32
N ASP A 83 16.11 -8.94 0.91
CA ASP A 83 14.80 -8.75 0.25
C ASP A 83 13.64 -8.73 1.26
N LEU A 84 13.73 -9.48 2.36
CA LEU A 84 12.66 -9.62 3.35
C LEU A 84 12.97 -8.89 4.66
N GLY A 85 14.13 -9.18 5.24
CA GLY A 85 14.61 -8.69 6.53
C GLY A 85 13.69 -8.99 7.71
N TYR A 86 13.86 -8.19 8.75
CA TYR A 86 13.04 -8.20 9.96
C TYR A 86 12.14 -6.96 9.98
N PRO A 87 10.91 -7.04 10.52
CA PRO A 87 10.05 -5.88 10.62
C PRO A 87 10.72 -4.79 11.49
N GLY A 88 10.55 -3.52 11.12
CA GLY A 88 11.16 -2.38 11.79
C GLY A 88 12.66 -2.19 11.52
N SER A 89 13.21 -2.84 10.50
CA SER A 89 14.57 -2.65 10.00
C SER A 89 14.56 -2.68 8.47
N GLU A 90 15.55 -2.07 7.84
CA GLU A 90 15.76 -2.13 6.38
C GLU A 90 15.69 -3.59 5.89
N PRO A 91 15.02 -3.91 4.76
CA PRO A 91 14.32 -3.03 3.79
C PRO A 91 12.87 -2.67 4.16
N CYS A 92 12.42 -2.97 5.39
CA CYS A 92 11.04 -2.80 5.86
C CYS A 92 9.97 -3.58 5.05
N THR A 93 10.36 -4.56 4.23
CA THR A 93 9.42 -5.40 3.45
C THR A 93 8.37 -6.07 4.33
N ARG A 94 8.76 -6.47 5.55
CA ARG A 94 7.86 -7.10 6.53
C ARG A 94 7.14 -6.12 7.47
N GLY A 95 7.28 -4.82 7.23
CA GLY A 95 6.62 -3.74 7.95
C GLY A 95 7.61 -2.79 8.65
N ILE A 96 7.18 -1.54 8.86
CA ILE A 96 7.99 -0.45 9.42
C ILE A 96 8.15 -0.47 10.95
N HIS A 97 7.42 -1.35 11.66
CA HIS A 97 7.45 -1.43 13.12
C HIS A 97 7.80 -2.85 13.58
N PRO A 98 8.72 -3.07 14.55
CA PRO A 98 9.16 -4.41 14.93
C PRO A 98 8.07 -5.37 15.41
N ASN A 99 7.01 -4.86 16.04
CA ASN A 99 5.91 -5.65 16.58
C ASN A 99 4.58 -5.44 15.84
N MET A 100 4.54 -4.59 14.81
CA MET A 100 3.36 -4.28 13.98
C MET A 100 2.04 -4.27 14.80
N TYR A 101 1.04 -5.03 14.36
CA TYR A 101 -0.28 -5.10 14.97
C TYR A 101 -0.35 -5.91 16.27
N ARG A 102 0.76 -6.57 16.68
CA ARG A 102 0.88 -7.15 18.02
C ARG A 102 1.22 -6.05 19.06
N GLY A 103 1.87 -4.96 18.63
CA GLY A 103 2.11 -3.78 19.46
C GLY A 103 0.95 -2.81 19.44
N LYS A 104 0.59 -2.32 18.25
CA LYS A 104 -0.53 -1.39 18.06
C LYS A 104 -1.31 -1.77 16.81
N LYS A 105 -2.62 -2.01 16.96
CA LYS A 105 -3.53 -2.26 15.83
C LYS A 105 -3.53 -1.05 14.87
N PHE A 106 -3.85 -1.31 13.60
CA PHE A 106 -4.03 -0.23 12.62
C PHE A 106 -5.11 0.76 13.09
N THR A 107 -5.00 2.00 12.66
CA THR A 107 -5.98 3.04 12.99
C THR A 107 -7.28 2.76 12.25
N ILE A 108 -8.39 2.62 12.97
CA ILE A 108 -9.73 2.59 12.39
C ILE A 108 -10.12 4.05 12.12
N ARG A 109 -10.00 4.47 10.86
CA ARG A 109 -10.18 5.86 10.42
C ARG A 109 -11.15 5.93 9.23
N GLN A 110 -12.43 6.05 9.53
CA GLN A 110 -13.46 6.26 8.52
C GLN A 110 -13.41 7.70 7.99
N ILE A 111 -13.63 7.84 6.69
CA ILE A 111 -13.80 9.14 6.03
C ILE A 111 -15.20 9.66 6.29
N ASN A 112 -15.31 10.91 6.74
CA ASN A 112 -16.58 11.58 7.06
C ASN A 112 -16.50 13.04 6.67
N GLY A 113 -17.66 13.68 6.58
CA GLY A 113 -17.81 15.06 6.12
C GLY A 113 -19.08 15.14 5.30
N TYR A 114 -20.04 15.91 5.80
CA TYR A 114 -21.29 16.22 5.13
C TYR A 114 -21.96 17.38 5.87
N GLY A 115 -22.67 18.24 5.14
CA GLY A 115 -23.41 19.34 5.71
C GLY A 115 -22.49 20.38 6.36
N GLY A 116 -22.98 20.96 7.47
CA GLY A 116 -22.22 21.95 8.23
C GLY A 116 -21.22 21.33 9.22
N PRO A 117 -20.40 22.18 9.86
CA PRO A 117 -19.48 21.77 10.91
C PRO A 117 -20.14 20.99 12.05
N GLU A 118 -21.35 21.39 12.47
CA GLU A 118 -22.13 20.75 13.54
C GLU A 118 -22.53 19.32 13.17
N ASP A 119 -23.04 19.14 11.94
CA ASP A 119 -23.48 17.83 11.42
C ASP A 119 -22.31 16.85 11.40
N THR A 120 -21.15 17.33 10.90
CA THR A 120 -19.94 16.52 10.85
C THR A 120 -19.39 16.26 12.25
N ASN A 121 -19.37 17.24 13.15
CA ASN A 121 -18.93 17.05 14.54
C ASN A 121 -19.77 15.97 15.26
N GLN A 122 -21.10 16.02 15.12
CA GLN A 122 -22.00 15.00 15.67
C GLN A 122 -21.64 13.60 15.12
N ARG A 123 -21.35 13.51 13.82
CA ARG A 123 -20.91 12.26 13.19
C ARG A 123 -19.54 11.80 13.70
N LEU A 124 -18.59 12.71 13.90
CA LEU A 124 -17.26 12.39 14.46
C LEU A 124 -17.39 11.79 15.86
N LYS A 125 -18.18 12.42 16.74
CA LYS A 125 -18.47 11.93 18.10
C LYS A 125 -19.12 10.55 18.06
N TYR A 126 -20.15 10.37 17.23
CA TYR A 126 -20.80 9.07 17.03
C TYR A 126 -19.78 7.97 16.69
N MET A 127 -18.85 8.21 15.77
CA MET A 127 -17.88 7.18 15.40
C MET A 127 -16.86 6.88 16.50
N LEU A 128 -16.40 7.90 17.22
CA LEU A 128 -15.51 7.72 18.36
C LEU A 128 -16.16 6.84 19.43
N GLU A 129 -17.45 7.08 19.72
CA GLU A 129 -18.25 6.24 20.61
C GLU A 129 -18.39 4.79 20.10
N HIS A 130 -18.34 4.58 18.79
CA HIS A 130 -18.45 3.27 18.14
C HIS A 130 -17.10 2.65 17.75
N GLY A 131 -15.99 3.12 18.34
CA GLY A 131 -14.68 2.47 18.26
C GLY A 131 -13.78 2.92 17.11
N ALA A 132 -14.10 4.03 16.45
CA ALA A 132 -13.10 4.71 15.61
C ALA A 132 -11.92 5.17 16.48
N THR A 133 -10.70 5.03 15.95
CA THR A 133 -9.47 5.39 16.67
C THR A 133 -8.70 6.52 15.98
N GLY A 134 -9.29 7.11 14.94
CA GLY A 134 -8.76 8.27 14.23
C GLY A 134 -9.85 8.93 13.40
N LEU A 135 -9.73 10.23 13.21
CA LEU A 135 -10.68 11.05 12.46
C LEU A 135 -10.14 11.35 11.07
N SER A 136 -10.99 11.30 10.05
CA SER A 136 -10.67 11.76 8.69
C SER A 136 -11.84 12.56 8.18
N VAL A 137 -11.63 13.87 8.02
CA VAL A 137 -12.64 14.79 7.53
C VAL A 137 -12.35 15.11 6.06
N ILE A 138 -13.37 15.02 5.22
CA ILE A 138 -13.36 15.54 3.84
C ILE A 138 -14.15 16.83 3.79
N HIS A 139 -13.61 17.81 3.09
CA HIS A 139 -14.27 19.08 2.84
C HIS A 139 -15.13 18.99 1.59
N ASP A 140 -16.12 19.86 1.49
CA ASP A 140 -16.92 19.98 0.28
C ASP A 140 -16.09 20.53 -0.90
N LEU A 141 -16.72 20.58 -2.08
CA LEU A 141 -16.05 21.04 -3.29
C LEU A 141 -15.66 22.53 -3.21
N PRO A 142 -16.54 23.48 -2.78
CA PRO A 142 -16.18 24.87 -2.54
C PRO A 142 -14.94 25.07 -1.67
N THR A 143 -14.93 24.50 -0.46
CA THR A 143 -13.79 24.60 0.46
C THR A 143 -12.52 24.02 -0.16
N THR A 144 -12.61 22.88 -0.86
CA THR A 144 -11.46 22.26 -1.54
C THR A 144 -10.92 23.14 -2.68
N GLN A 145 -11.79 23.90 -3.33
CA GLN A 145 -11.46 24.81 -4.43
C GLN A 145 -11.20 26.25 -3.97
N MET A 146 -11.22 26.51 -2.66
CA MET A 146 -10.98 27.83 -2.05
C MET A 146 -12.05 28.87 -2.39
N TYR A 147 -13.31 28.44 -2.52
CA TYR A 147 -14.47 29.33 -2.61
C TYR A 147 -15.24 29.31 -1.29
N ASP A 148 -15.66 30.49 -0.84
CA ASP A 148 -16.58 30.62 0.29
C ASP A 148 -17.96 30.07 -0.09
N SER A 149 -18.72 29.64 0.90
CA SER A 149 -20.07 29.06 0.70
C SER A 149 -21.06 30.02 0.03
N ASP A 150 -20.86 31.33 0.13
CA ASP A 150 -21.73 32.34 -0.49
C ASP A 150 -21.29 32.77 -1.91
N ASP A 151 -20.16 32.25 -2.41
CA ASP A 151 -19.73 32.48 -3.78
C ASP A 151 -20.78 31.89 -4.76
N PRO A 152 -21.18 32.64 -5.82
CA PRO A 152 -22.09 32.12 -6.83
C PRO A 152 -21.71 30.76 -7.43
N ILE A 153 -20.42 30.41 -7.50
CA ILE A 153 -19.93 29.13 -8.01
C ILE A 153 -20.20 27.97 -7.03
N SER A 154 -20.30 28.26 -5.73
CA SER A 154 -20.53 27.29 -4.65
C SER A 154 -21.97 26.81 -4.58
N LYS A 155 -22.89 27.51 -5.24
CA LYS A 155 -24.34 27.23 -5.19
C LYS A 155 -24.65 25.77 -5.57
N GLY A 156 -25.22 25.05 -4.60
CA GLY A 156 -25.62 23.64 -4.76
C GLY A 156 -24.50 22.63 -4.56
N GLN A 157 -23.29 23.08 -4.17
CA GLN A 157 -22.16 22.22 -3.81
C GLN A 157 -21.81 22.30 -2.31
N VAL A 158 -22.21 23.38 -1.63
CA VAL A 158 -21.97 23.60 -0.19
C VAL A 158 -22.48 22.42 0.63
N GLY A 159 -21.60 21.81 1.43
CA GLY A 159 -21.90 20.69 2.33
C GLY A 159 -22.29 19.37 1.64
N MET A 160 -22.20 19.26 0.32
CA MET A 160 -22.73 18.09 -0.41
C MET A 160 -21.76 16.91 -0.46
N SER A 161 -20.49 17.17 -0.77
CA SER A 161 -19.44 16.14 -0.90
C SER A 161 -18.52 16.05 0.32
N GLY A 162 -18.76 16.85 1.34
CA GLY A 162 -17.93 17.00 2.52
C GLY A 162 -18.51 18.05 3.47
N VAL A 163 -17.76 18.39 4.51
CA VAL A 163 -18.14 19.50 5.41
C VAL A 163 -17.79 20.84 4.75
N ALA A 164 -18.69 21.82 4.86
CA ALA A 164 -18.41 23.20 4.48
C ALA A 164 -17.58 23.89 5.58
N ILE A 165 -16.46 24.50 5.21
CA ILE A 165 -15.58 25.30 6.09
C ILE A 165 -15.19 26.56 5.32
N ASP A 166 -15.52 27.73 5.87
CA ASP A 166 -15.20 29.04 5.29
C ASP A 166 -14.20 29.80 6.16
N TYR A 167 -14.33 29.72 7.50
CA TYR A 167 -13.48 30.46 8.45
C TYR A 167 -13.10 29.65 9.69
N ALA A 168 -12.31 30.26 10.58
CA ALA A 168 -11.74 29.57 11.74
C ALA A 168 -12.81 29.03 12.69
N ASP A 169 -13.91 29.76 12.91
CA ASP A 169 -14.95 29.35 13.85
C ASP A 169 -15.65 28.06 13.37
N ASP A 170 -15.74 27.82 12.06
CA ASP A 170 -16.27 26.55 11.52
C ASP A 170 -15.39 25.36 11.96
N MET A 171 -14.07 25.56 12.02
CA MET A 171 -13.15 24.54 12.53
C MET A 171 -13.27 24.37 14.05
N GLU A 172 -13.58 25.43 14.79
CA GLU A 172 -13.87 25.36 16.23
C GLU A 172 -15.18 24.58 16.51
N ILE A 173 -16.18 24.71 15.64
CA ILE A 173 -17.42 23.94 15.75
C ILE A 173 -17.17 22.46 15.37
N LEU A 174 -16.33 22.22 14.36
CA LEU A 174 -16.02 20.89 13.86
C LEU A 174 -15.32 20.00 14.90
N PHE A 175 -14.47 20.55 15.79
CA PHE A 175 -13.63 19.80 16.73
C PHE A 175 -13.89 20.15 18.20
#